data_AF-A0A813YZ68-F1
#
_entry.id   AF-A0A813YZ68-F1
#
_cell.length_a   1.000
_cell.length_b   1.000
_cell.length_c   1.000
_cell.angle_alpha   90.00
_cell.angle_beta   90.00
_cell.angle_gamma   90.00
#
_symmetry.space_group_name_H-M   'P 1'
#
loop_
_entity.id
_entity.type
_entity.pdbx_description
1 polymer ?
#
loop_
_entity_poly.entity_id
_entity_poly.type
_entity_poly.pdbx_seq_one_letter_code
_entity_poly.pdbx_strand_id
1 'polypeptide(L)'
;MVFGTETDIIYNNQINDFSTLNTTNFFSVPACLANYITPGKRPGSSMVPLIMFDQNNQRVLQVLNANGGTQITTTTAQVVMLNLWFRKDIRQAINTPRLHSQLLPEEVLAECGFNQTILEQLKKLGHNIQCDVYRRSIVQSIE
;
A
#
# COMPACT_ATOMS: atom_id res chain seq x y z
N MET A 1 -16.81 -1.21 15.04
CA MET A 1 -16.91 0.26 14.89
C MET A 1 -17.59 0.82 16.11
N VAL A 2 -17.13 1.96 16.63
CA VAL A 2 -17.72 2.64 17.79
C VAL A 2 -18.28 3.98 17.30
N PHE A 3 -19.53 4.26 17.62
CA PHE A 3 -20.24 5.49 17.25
C PHE A 3 -20.43 6.36 18.49
N GLY A 4 -20.27 7.67 18.35
CA GLY A 4 -20.73 8.63 19.34
C GLY A 4 -22.25 8.68 19.34
N THR A 5 -22.88 8.32 20.45
CA THR A 5 -24.35 8.20 20.57
C THR A 5 -25.12 9.50 20.38
N GLU A 6 -24.44 10.65 20.49
CA GLU A 6 -25.03 11.98 20.33
C GLU A 6 -24.51 12.72 19.09
N THR A 7 -23.34 12.33 18.58
CA THR A 7 -22.65 13.06 17.50
C THR A 7 -22.70 12.33 16.16
N ASP A 8 -23.09 11.05 16.16
CA ASP A 8 -23.02 10.13 15.02
C ASP A 8 -21.63 10.02 14.37
N ILE A 9 -20.59 10.46 15.09
CA ILE A 9 -19.20 10.36 14.63
C ILE A 9 -18.72 8.93 14.86
N ILE A 10 -18.14 8.33 13.82
CA ILE A 10 -17.42 7.06 13.93
C ILE A 10 -16.01 7.35 14.44
N TYR A 11 -15.64 6.77 15.58
CA TYR A 11 -14.29 6.91 16.11
C TYR A 11 -13.32 5.98 15.39
N ASN A 12 -12.12 6.51 15.10
CA ASN A 12 -11.03 5.73 14.52
C ASN A 12 -10.47 4.73 15.54
N ASN A 13 -9.75 3.74 15.02
CA ASN A 13 -8.97 2.78 15.79
C ASN A 13 -7.47 2.94 15.52
N GLN A 14 -6.99 4.15 15.25
CA GLN A 14 -5.63 4.41 14.76
C GLN A 14 -4.53 4.02 15.75
N ILE A 15 -4.87 3.84 17.04
CA ILE A 15 -3.95 3.28 18.03
C ILE A 15 -3.41 1.90 17.61
N ASN A 16 -4.16 1.14 16.80
CA ASN A 16 -3.73 -0.16 16.26
C ASN A 16 -2.51 -0.08 15.32
N ASP A 17 -2.19 1.10 14.78
CA ASP A 17 -1.02 1.28 13.92
C ASP A 17 0.30 1.42 14.71
N PHE A 18 0.24 1.60 16.02
CA PHE A 18 1.43 1.48 16.86
C PHE A 18 1.84 0.01 17.02
N SER A 19 3.13 -0.21 17.22
CA SER A 19 3.65 -1.51 17.62
C SER A 19 3.38 -1.75 19.11
N THR A 20 3.01 -2.99 19.45
CA THR A 20 2.92 -3.47 20.84
C THR A 20 3.93 -4.60 21.03
N LEU A 21 4.61 -4.63 22.18
CA LEU A 21 5.68 -5.59 22.47
C LEU A 21 5.19 -7.03 22.25
N ASN A 22 5.97 -7.85 21.54
CA ASN A 22 5.70 -9.26 21.25
C ASN A 22 4.36 -9.53 20.53
N THR A 23 3.85 -8.56 19.77
CA THR A 23 2.66 -8.74 18.94
C THR A 23 2.97 -8.42 17.48
N THR A 24 2.22 -9.05 16.60
CA THR A 24 2.15 -8.67 15.19
C THR A 24 0.84 -7.89 14.99
N ASN A 25 0.89 -6.76 14.28
CA ASN A 25 -0.31 -5.96 14.06
C ASN A 25 -1.27 -6.61 13.05
N PHE A 26 -2.42 -5.97 12.82
CA PHE A 26 -3.45 -6.44 11.88
C PHE A 26 -2.94 -6.71 10.45
N PHE A 27 -1.84 -6.07 10.04
CA PHE A 27 -1.22 -6.22 8.72
C PHE A 27 0.01 -7.13 8.73
N SER A 28 0.14 -7.98 9.75
CA SER A 28 1.27 -8.90 9.91
C SER A 28 2.65 -8.23 10.02
N VAL A 29 2.70 -6.96 10.39
CA VAL A 29 3.97 -6.22 10.60
C VAL A 29 4.49 -6.49 12.02
N PRO A 30 5.76 -6.91 12.18
CA PRO A 30 6.33 -7.17 13.49
C PRO A 30 6.51 -5.90 14.31
N ALA A 31 6.61 -6.07 15.63
CA ALA A 31 6.82 -4.98 16.56
C ALA A 31 8.14 -4.23 16.27
N CYS A 32 8.06 -2.90 16.19
CA CYS A 32 9.20 -2.02 16.05
C CYS A 32 9.26 -1.06 17.25
N LEU A 33 10.40 -1.03 17.95
CA LEU A 33 10.63 -0.17 19.11
C LEU A 33 10.38 1.31 18.78
N ALA A 34 10.77 1.75 17.59
CA ALA A 34 10.56 3.12 17.12
C ALA A 34 9.07 3.50 16.99
N ASN A 35 8.18 2.51 16.89
CA ASN A 35 6.73 2.70 16.74
C ASN A 35 5.94 2.26 17.98
N TYR A 36 6.55 2.16 19.16
CA TYR A 36 5.81 1.94 20.41
C TYR A 36 4.97 3.15 20.83
N ILE A 37 3.85 2.85 21.49
CA ILE A 37 2.87 3.81 22.00
C ILE A 37 3.50 4.66 23.10
N THR A 38 3.42 5.99 22.95
CA THR A 38 3.66 6.95 24.03
C THR A 38 2.67 8.11 23.94
N PRO A 39 2.34 8.79 25.06
CA PRO A 39 1.41 9.92 25.03
C PRO A 39 1.86 11.02 24.04
N GLY A 40 0.91 11.51 23.24
CA GLY A 40 1.15 12.58 22.25
C GLY A 40 1.91 12.16 20.99
N LYS A 41 2.41 10.92 20.90
CA LYS A 41 3.07 10.41 19.69
C LYS A 41 2.04 10.08 18.60
N ARG A 42 2.48 10.12 17.34
CA ARG A 42 1.68 9.67 16.18
C ARG A 42 2.14 8.27 15.75
N PRO A 43 1.22 7.35 15.42
CA PRO A 43 1.59 6.04 14.91
C PRO A 43 2.21 6.15 13.51
N GLY A 44 3.08 5.21 13.18
CA GLY A 44 3.55 5.03 11.80
C GLY A 44 2.39 4.77 10.85
N SER A 45 2.50 5.26 9.62
CA SER A 45 1.47 5.08 8.58
C SER A 45 2.09 4.69 7.25
N SER A 46 1.41 3.82 6.52
CA SER A 46 1.76 3.46 5.14
C SER A 46 1.25 4.46 4.12
N MET A 47 0.52 5.51 4.53
CA MET A 47 -0.07 6.48 3.60
C MET A 47 0.99 7.26 2.83
N VAL A 48 0.83 7.34 1.52
CA VAL A 48 1.70 8.10 0.61
C VAL A 48 0.85 8.93 -0.37
N PRO A 49 0.22 10.03 0.08
CA PRO A 49 -0.38 10.98 -0.85
C PRO A 49 0.74 11.67 -1.63
N LEU A 50 0.68 11.61 -2.96
CA LEU A 50 1.77 12.03 -3.84
C LEU A 50 1.27 13.06 -4.87
N ILE A 51 2.07 14.11 -5.07
CA ILE A 51 1.93 15.08 -6.15
C ILE A 51 3.26 15.13 -6.89
N MET A 52 3.19 15.01 -8.21
CA MET A 52 4.35 15.02 -9.09
C MET A 52 4.34 16.27 -9.95
N PHE A 53 5.51 16.90 -10.08
CA PHE A 53 5.70 18.12 -10.83
C PHE A 53 6.71 17.91 -11.96
N ASP A 54 6.48 18.57 -13.09
CA ASP A 54 7.47 18.71 -14.14
C ASP A 54 8.61 19.59 -13.63
N GLN A 55 9.84 19.10 -13.74
CA GLN A 55 11.02 19.80 -13.21
C GLN A 55 11.25 21.15 -13.90
N ASN A 56 10.92 21.28 -15.19
CA ASN A 56 11.23 22.45 -16.00
C ASN A 56 10.23 23.59 -15.80
N ASN A 57 8.94 23.27 -15.68
CA ASN A 57 7.87 24.29 -15.63
C ASN A 57 7.01 24.24 -14.36
N GLN A 58 7.30 23.32 -13.42
CA GLN A 58 6.58 23.16 -12.15
C GLN A 58 5.08 22.89 -12.33
N ARG A 59 4.65 22.44 -13.51
CA ARG A 59 3.27 22.01 -13.73
C ARG A 59 3.04 20.69 -13.03
N VAL A 60 1.87 20.54 -12.41
CA VAL A 60 1.42 19.25 -11.86
C VAL A 60 1.27 18.26 -13.02
N LEU A 61 2.04 17.18 -12.95
CA LEU A 61 1.97 16.04 -13.86
C LEU A 61 0.98 15.01 -13.36
N GLN A 62 0.92 14.81 -12.04
CA GLN A 62 0.09 13.76 -11.47
C GLN A 62 -0.24 14.06 -10.01
N VAL A 63 -1.46 13.76 -9.60
CA VAL A 63 -1.87 13.63 -8.20
C VAL A 63 -2.33 12.19 -8.00
N LEU A 64 -1.83 11.51 -6.98
CA LEU A 64 -2.13 10.11 -6.74
C LEU A 64 -2.21 9.80 -5.24
N ASN A 65 -3.15 8.94 -4.86
CA ASN A 65 -3.19 8.33 -3.53
C ASN A 65 -3.72 6.89 -3.61
N ALA A 66 -3.40 6.10 -2.59
CA ALA A 66 -3.91 4.74 -2.44
C ALA A 66 -4.39 4.45 -1.02
N ASN A 67 -5.27 3.45 -0.88
CA ASN A 67 -5.65 2.84 0.40
C ASN A 67 -5.25 1.35 0.43
N GLY A 68 -5.48 0.63 1.53
CA GLY A 68 -5.18 -0.81 1.63
C GLY A 68 -4.03 -1.18 2.57
N GLY A 69 -3.81 -0.41 3.64
CA GLY A 69 -2.85 -0.75 4.69
C GLY A 69 -1.41 -0.77 4.21
N THR A 70 -0.66 -1.83 4.50
CA THR A 70 0.74 -2.01 4.09
C THR A 70 0.95 -2.03 2.59
N GLN A 71 -0.10 -2.32 1.80
CA GLN A 71 -0.03 -2.33 0.34
C GLN A 71 -0.01 -0.92 -0.28
N ILE A 72 -0.32 0.14 0.48
CA ILE A 72 -0.39 1.53 -0.04
C ILE A 72 0.92 1.93 -0.70
N THR A 73 2.04 1.73 -0.01
CA THR A 73 3.37 2.16 -0.49
C THR A 73 3.78 1.44 -1.77
N THR A 74 3.67 0.10 -1.80
CA THR A 74 4.05 -0.70 -2.98
C THR A 74 3.11 -0.45 -4.15
N THR A 75 1.82 -0.21 -3.88
CA THR A 75 0.84 0.12 -4.93
C THR A 75 1.13 1.46 -5.55
N THR A 76 1.39 2.47 -4.72
CA THR A 76 1.76 3.83 -5.17
C THR A 76 3.01 3.78 -6.04
N ALA A 77 4.05 3.07 -5.58
CA ALA A 77 5.29 2.89 -6.34
C ALA A 77 5.05 2.20 -7.70
N GLN A 78 4.24 1.12 -7.74
CA GLN A 78 3.94 0.41 -8.98
C GLN A 78 3.15 1.25 -9.97
N VAL A 79 2.13 2.00 -9.54
CA VAL A 79 1.35 2.85 -10.44
C VAL A 79 2.20 3.97 -11.03
N VAL A 80 3.04 4.61 -10.19
CA VAL A 80 4.00 5.63 -10.65
C VAL A 80 5.00 5.02 -11.64
N MET A 81 5.56 3.85 -11.35
CA MET A 81 6.47 3.13 -12.25
C MET A 81 5.80 2.79 -13.60
N LEU A 82 4.57 2.29 -13.56
CA LEU A 82 3.81 1.92 -14.76
C LEU A 82 3.51 3.12 -15.66
N ASN A 83 3.16 4.26 -15.07
CA ASN A 83 2.90 5.49 -15.81
C ASN A 83 4.19 6.15 -16.32
N LEU A 84 5.18 6.35 -15.45
CA LEU A 84 6.42 7.06 -15.82
C LEU A 84 7.38 6.25 -16.67
N TRP A 85 7.70 5.02 -16.26
CA TRP A 85 8.76 4.22 -16.91
C TRP A 85 8.21 3.35 -18.01
N PHE A 86 7.06 2.70 -17.78
CA PHE A 86 6.41 1.84 -18.77
C PHE A 86 5.43 2.57 -19.68
N ARG A 87 5.30 3.91 -19.53
CA ARG A 87 4.52 4.79 -20.42
C ARG A 87 3.06 4.35 -20.58
N LYS A 88 2.49 3.68 -19.58
CA LYS A 88 1.05 3.36 -19.56
C LYS A 88 0.27 4.63 -19.23
N ASP A 89 -0.87 4.81 -19.88
CA ASP A 89 -1.82 5.81 -19.41
C ASP A 89 -2.27 5.50 -17.97
N ILE A 90 -2.69 6.54 -17.24
CA ILE A 90 -3.01 6.38 -15.81
C ILE A 90 -4.11 5.34 -15.54
N ARG A 91 -5.08 5.19 -16.44
CA ARG A 91 -6.15 4.20 -16.30
C ARG A 91 -5.60 2.79 -16.46
N GLN A 92 -4.72 2.56 -17.43
CA GLN A 92 -4.02 1.28 -17.59
C GLN A 92 -3.12 0.97 -16.40
N ALA A 93 -2.37 1.96 -15.90
CA ALA A 93 -1.50 1.80 -14.75
C ALA A 93 -2.30 1.39 -13.50
N ILE A 94 -3.42 2.06 -13.23
CA ILE A 94 -4.34 1.73 -12.12
C ILE A 94 -4.96 0.33 -12.30
N ASN A 95 -5.31 -0.08 -13.52
CA ASN A 95 -5.97 -1.36 -13.77
C ASN A 95 -5.01 -2.56 -13.90
N THR A 96 -3.70 -2.32 -13.98
CA THR A 96 -2.72 -3.40 -14.05
C THR A 96 -2.71 -4.18 -12.72
N PRO A 97 -2.76 -5.53 -12.75
CA PRO A 97 -2.61 -6.35 -11.55
C PRO A 97 -1.26 -6.10 -10.86
N ARG A 98 -1.24 -6.14 -9.54
CA ARG A 98 -0.06 -5.76 -8.72
C ARG A 98 0.54 -6.92 -7.94
N LEU A 99 1.80 -6.75 -7.55
CA LEU A 99 2.48 -7.58 -6.56
C LEU A 99 2.66 -6.80 -5.26
N HIS A 100 2.72 -7.50 -4.14
CA HIS A 100 3.08 -6.91 -2.85
C HIS A 100 3.96 -7.86 -2.06
N SER A 101 5.05 -7.35 -1.52
CA SER A 101 5.82 -8.00 -0.47
C SER A 101 6.26 -6.92 0.52
N GLN A 102 6.20 -7.26 1.80
CA GLN A 102 6.54 -6.38 2.92
C GLN A 102 7.63 -7.01 3.80
N LEU A 103 8.45 -7.89 3.21
CA LEU A 103 9.47 -8.73 3.85
C LEU A 103 8.90 -9.80 4.78
N LEU A 104 8.06 -9.40 5.74
CA LEU A 104 7.39 -10.29 6.68
C LEU A 104 5.87 -10.11 6.59
N PRO A 105 5.08 -11.18 6.37
CA PRO A 105 5.51 -12.56 6.15
C PRO A 105 6.33 -12.74 4.86
N GLU A 106 7.15 -13.80 4.80
CA GLU A 106 8.02 -14.13 3.66
C GLU A 106 7.20 -14.69 2.48
N GLU A 107 6.41 -13.83 1.87
CA GLU A 107 5.58 -14.13 0.73
C GLU A 107 5.51 -12.93 -0.24
N VAL A 108 5.07 -13.22 -1.45
CA VAL A 108 4.69 -12.23 -2.45
C VAL A 108 3.22 -12.46 -2.76
N LEU A 109 2.39 -11.49 -2.37
CA LEU A 109 0.99 -11.45 -2.75
C LEU A 109 0.89 -10.99 -4.21
N ALA A 110 0.18 -11.76 -5.04
CA ALA A 110 -0.10 -11.41 -6.43
C ALA A 110 -1.61 -11.27 -6.64
N GLU A 111 -2.06 -10.14 -7.19
CA GLU A 111 -3.46 -9.96 -7.58
C GLU A 111 -3.86 -10.95 -8.68
N CYS A 112 -5.13 -11.34 -8.71
CA CYS A 112 -5.68 -12.15 -9.80
C CYS A 112 -5.43 -11.51 -11.17
N GLY A 113 -5.04 -12.33 -12.14
CA GLY A 113 -4.74 -11.88 -13.51
C GLY A 113 -3.32 -11.34 -13.71
N PHE A 114 -2.44 -11.39 -12.69
CA PHE A 114 -1.02 -11.08 -12.89
C PHE A 114 -0.37 -12.03 -13.91
N ASN A 115 0.65 -11.54 -14.61
CA ASN A 115 1.35 -12.27 -15.66
C ASN A 115 1.98 -13.58 -15.13
N GLN A 116 1.47 -14.73 -15.61
CA GLN A 116 1.88 -16.05 -15.13
C GLN A 116 3.35 -16.37 -15.42
N THR A 117 3.90 -15.91 -16.56
CA THR A 117 5.30 -16.11 -16.89
C THR A 117 6.21 -15.45 -15.85
N ILE A 118 5.87 -14.25 -15.38
CA ILE A 118 6.62 -13.57 -14.31
C ILE A 118 6.47 -14.32 -12.99
N LEU A 119 5.26 -14.77 -12.64
CA LEU A 119 5.04 -15.52 -11.40
C LEU A 119 5.84 -16.83 -11.37
N GLU A 120 5.90 -17.56 -12.48
CA GLU A 120 6.70 -18.77 -12.61
C GLU A 120 8.20 -18.51 -12.47
N GLN A 121 8.70 -17.40 -13.05
CA GLN A 121 10.10 -16.99 -12.89
C GLN A 121 10.41 -16.64 -11.44
N LEU A 122 9.53 -15.90 -10.75
CA LEU A 122 9.70 -15.59 -9.33
C LEU A 122 9.70 -16.85 -8.46
N LYS A 123 8.83 -17.82 -8.75
CA LYS A 123 8.84 -19.13 -8.07
C LYS A 123 10.16 -19.88 -8.27
N LYS A 124 10.72 -19.88 -9.49
CA LYS A 124 12.04 -20.48 -9.78
C LYS A 124 13.18 -19.81 -9.02
N LEU A 125 13.05 -18.53 -8.70
CA LEU A 125 13.99 -17.79 -7.86
C LEU A 125 13.77 -18.01 -6.36
N GLY A 126 12.77 -18.82 -5.96
CA GLY A 126 12.50 -19.17 -4.57
C GLY A 126 11.43 -18.32 -3.88
N HIS A 127 10.75 -17.41 -4.60
CA HIS A 127 9.68 -16.62 -3.99
C HIS A 127 8.42 -17.45 -3.73
N ASN A 128 7.92 -17.41 -2.50
CA ASN A 128 6.63 -17.96 -2.12
C ASN A 128 5.50 -17.05 -2.60
N ILE A 129 4.88 -17.38 -3.73
CA ILE A 129 3.80 -16.60 -4.32
C ILE A 129 2.45 -17.04 -3.77
N GLN A 130 1.69 -16.11 -3.21
CA GLN A 130 0.29 -16.31 -2.79
C GLN A 130 -0.64 -15.51 -3.70
N CYS A 131 -1.76 -16.11 -4.07
CA CYS A 131 -2.78 -15.42 -4.87
C CYS A 131 -3.71 -14.62 -3.94
N ASP A 132 -3.73 -13.29 -4.08
CA ASP A 132 -4.71 -12.46 -3.37
C ASP A 132 -5.97 -12.35 -4.24
N VAL A 133 -7.00 -13.07 -3.81
CA VAL A 133 -8.31 -13.09 -4.48
C VAL A 133 -9.00 -11.73 -4.36
N TYR A 134 -8.62 -10.93 -3.37
CA TYR A 134 -9.17 -9.61 -3.14
C TYR A 134 -8.18 -8.52 -3.57
N ARG A 135 -8.66 -7.59 -4.39
CA ARG A 135 -7.90 -6.38 -4.73
C ARG A 135 -7.94 -5.41 -3.54
N ARG A 136 -7.00 -5.52 -2.60
CA ARG A 136 -7.08 -4.81 -1.31
C ARG A 136 -6.66 -3.33 -1.37
N SER A 137 -5.88 -2.93 -2.38
CA SER A 137 -5.49 -1.54 -2.56
C SER A 137 -6.29 -0.85 -3.67
N ILE A 138 -6.88 0.30 -3.34
CA ILE A 138 -7.63 1.15 -4.27
C ILE A 138 -6.81 2.41 -4.53
N VAL A 139 -6.73 2.81 -5.80
CA VAL A 139 -5.94 3.97 -6.24
C VAL A 139 -6.88 5.00 -6.86
N GLN A 140 -6.62 6.27 -6.55
CA GLN A 140 -7.24 7.41 -7.21
C GLN A 140 -6.12 8.29 -7.76
N SER A 141 -6.27 8.76 -9.00
CA SER A 141 -5.28 9.64 -9.61
C SER A 141 -5.89 10.58 -10.65
N ILE A 142 -5.28 11.74 -10.79
CA ILE A 142 -5.53 12.74 -11.84
C ILE A 142 -4.17 13.05 -12.49
N GLU A 143 -4.15 13.08 -13.82
CA GLU A 143 -2.99 13.44 -14.68
C GLU A 143 -3.36 14.67 -15.52
#